data_AF-A0A821IEA0-F1
#
_entry.id   AF-A0A821IEA0-F1
#
_cell.length_a   1.000
_cell.length_b   1.000
_cell.length_c   1.000
_cell.angle_alpha   90.00
_cell.angle_beta   90.00
_cell.angle_gamma   90.00
#
_symmetry.space_group_name_H-M   'P 1'
#
loop_
_entity.id
_entity.type
_entity.pdbx_description
1 polymer ?
#
loop_
_entity_poly.entity_id
_entity_poly.type
_entity_poly.pdbx_seq_one_letter_code
_entity_poly.pdbx_strand_id
1 'polypeptide(L)' 'DGRRPYLTIGWTDHENLRDERAEAFRSILWPGVYEWSHVIRATCAGTFITPPAKAEEMYSPENFGRCATEMVIID' A
#
# COMPACT_ATOMS: atom_id res chain seq x y z
N ASP A 1 20.00 -1.42 -15.76
CA ASP A 1 20.29 -2.77 -15.25
C ASP A 1 18.96 -3.37 -14.78
N GLY A 2 18.50 -4.38 -15.50
CA GLY A 2 17.08 -4.73 -15.67
C GLY A 2 16.51 -5.62 -14.58
N ARG A 3 16.44 -5.14 -13.34
CA ARG A 3 15.82 -5.88 -12.25
C ARG A 3 14.29 -5.78 -12.36
N ARG A 4 13.67 -6.77 -13.00
CA ARG A 4 12.20 -6.93 -12.99
C ARG A 4 11.77 -7.64 -11.71
N PRO A 5 10.99 -7.03 -10.80
CA PRO A 5 10.45 -7.75 -9.66
C PRO A 5 9.19 -8.47 -10.12
N TYR A 6 9.36 -9.67 -10.68
CA TYR A 6 8.22 -10.55 -10.90
C TYR A 6 7.84 -11.16 -9.55
N LEU A 7 6.76 -10.62 -8.96
CA LEU A 7 5.98 -11.18 -7.86
C LEU A 7 6.76 -11.34 -6.54
N THR A 8 6.73 -10.31 -5.69
CA THR A 8 6.98 -10.45 -4.26
C THR A 8 5.88 -11.34 -3.68
N ILE A 9 6.05 -12.66 -3.73
CA ILE A 9 5.23 -13.60 -2.97
C ILE A 9 5.54 -13.31 -1.50
N GLY A 10 4.52 -12.78 -0.82
CA GLY A 10 4.65 -11.66 0.11
C GLY A 10 5.13 -12.02 1.52
N TRP A 11 5.75 -11.04 2.16
CA TRP A 11 5.94 -11.01 3.62
C TRP A 11 4.62 -10.80 4.37
N THR A 12 3.52 -10.51 3.66
CA THR A 12 2.17 -10.33 4.17
C THR A 12 1.53 -11.69 4.47
N ASP A 13 0.86 -11.81 5.61
CA ASP A 13 0.09 -13.02 5.97
C ASP A 13 -1.29 -13.01 5.29
N HIS A 14 -1.85 -11.82 5.07
CA HIS A 14 -3.17 -11.62 4.52
C HIS A 14 -3.26 -10.29 3.79
N GLU A 15 -4.12 -10.22 2.78
CA GLU A 15 -4.39 -9.00 2.02
C GLU A 15 -5.90 -8.81 1.86
N ASN A 16 -6.38 -7.57 2.04
CA ASN A 16 -7.74 -7.17 1.71
C ASN A 16 -7.69 -6.17 0.55
N LEU A 17 -8.16 -6.59 -0.62
CA LEU A 17 -8.26 -5.74 -1.81
C LEU A 17 -9.72 -5.34 -1.99
N ARG A 18 -10.03 -4.09 -1.67
CA ARG A 18 -11.37 -3.50 -1.79
C ARG A 18 -11.37 -2.43 -2.88
N ASP A 19 -12.55 -1.96 -3.23
CA ASP A 19 -12.72 -0.91 -4.24
C ASP A 19 -12.08 0.41 -3.79
N GLU A 20 -12.25 0.77 -2.51
CA GLU A 20 -11.79 2.04 -1.95
C GLU A 20 -10.41 1.98 -1.27
N ARG A 21 -9.86 0.78 -1.04
CA ARG A 21 -8.60 0.59 -0.30
C ARG A 21 -7.99 -0.79 -0.53
N ALA A 22 -6.66 -0.86 -0.53
CA ALA A 22 -5.91 -2.10 -0.44
C ALA A 22 -5.11 -2.15 0.86
N GLU A 23 -5.15 -3.28 1.56
CA GLU A 23 -4.53 -3.47 2.88
C GLU A 23 -3.69 -4.75 2.90
N ALA A 24 -2.53 -4.65 3.54
CA ALA A 24 -1.58 -5.74 3.73
C ALA A 24 -1.35 -5.95 5.23
N PHE A 25 -1.49 -7.18 5.70
CA PHE A 25 -1.40 -7.54 7.12
C PHE A 25 -0.23 -8.47 7.39
N ARG A 26 0.40 -8.29 8.56
CA ARG A 26 1.43 -9.18 9.08
C ARG A 26 1.32 -9.24 10.60
N SER A 27 1.27 -10.45 11.14
CA SER A 27 1.07 -10.67 12.58
C SER A 27 2.26 -10.21 13.41
N ILE A 28 3.47 -10.37 12.86
CA ILE A 28 4.74 -9.96 13.47
C ILE A 28 5.66 -9.43 12.39
N LEU A 29 6.14 -8.19 12.56
CA LEU A 29 7.11 -7.54 11.69
C LEU A 29 8.38 -7.22 12.48
N TRP A 30 9.53 -7.65 11.97
CA TRP A 30 10.83 -7.33 12.58
C TRP A 30 11.31 -5.96 12.11
N PRO A 31 12.30 -5.33 12.77
CA PRO A 31 12.91 -4.11 12.26
C PRO A 31 13.46 -4.32 10.84
N GLY A 32 13.06 -3.47 9.90
CA GLY A 32 13.46 -3.59 8.50
C GLY A 32 12.70 -2.64 7.57
N VAL A 33 13.05 -2.69 6.29
CA VAL A 33 12.35 -1.98 5.21
C VAL A 33 11.61 -3.02 4.38
N TYR A 34 10.31 -2.81 4.22
CA TYR A 34 9.42 -3.72 3.53
C TYR A 34 8.77 -3.01 2.35
N GLU A 35 8.81 -3.65 1.19
CA GLU A 35 8.15 -3.16 -0.02
C GLU A 35 6.92 -4.02 -0.29
N TRP A 36 5.80 -3.36 -0.53
CA TRP A 36 4.56 -3.99 -0.96
C TRP A 36 4.00 -3.19 -2.13
N SER A 37 3.62 -3.90 -3.18
CA SER A 37 3.15 -3.32 -4.42
C SER A 37 1.90 -4.04 -4.89
N HIS A 38 0.87 -3.28 -5.28
CA HIS A 38 -0.33 -3.81 -5.89
C HIS A 38 -0.60 -3.12 -7.22
N VAL A 39 -1.15 -3.86 -8.19
CA VAL A 39 -1.43 -3.34 -9.53
C VAL A 39 -2.87 -2.85 -9.58
N ILE A 40 -3.05 -1.59 -9.99
CA ILE A 40 -4.36 -0.98 -10.20
C ILE A 40 -4.54 -0.57 -11.67
N ARG A 41 -5.80 -0.44 -12.11
CA ARG A 41 -6.15 0.10 -13.42
C ARG A 41 -6.97 1.37 -13.23
N ALA A 42 -6.49 2.48 -13.78
CA ALA A 42 -7.28 3.69 -13.88
C ALA A 42 -8.40 3.50 -14.92
N THR A 43 -9.64 3.81 -14.53
CA THR A 43 -10.84 3.58 -15.36
C THR A 43 -11.61 4.86 -15.69
N CYS A 44 -11.42 5.92 -14.91
CA CYS A 44 -12.14 7.18 -15.05
C CYS A 44 -11.15 8.35 -15.22
N ALA A 45 -11.29 9.09 -16.31
CA ALA A 45 -10.52 10.32 -16.53
C ALA A 45 -10.90 11.40 -15.50
N GLY A 46 -9.92 12.17 -15.03
CA GLY A 46 -10.12 13.22 -14.04
C GLY A 46 -8.92 13.45 -13.13
N THR A 47 -9.10 14.35 -12.15
CA THR A 47 -8.10 14.67 -11.13
C THR A 47 -8.60 14.24 -9.76
N PHE A 48 -7.81 13.43 -9.07
CA PHE A 48 -8.18 12.77 -7.82
C PHE A 48 -7.17 13.10 -6.72
N ILE A 49 -7.65 13.18 -5.48
CA ILE A 49 -6.81 13.27 -4.29
C ILE A 49 -6.63 11.86 -3.74
N THR A 50 -5.39 11.40 -3.64
CA THR A 50 -5.06 10.08 -3.12
C THR A 50 -4.94 10.14 -1.60
N PRO A 51 -5.70 9.32 -0.84
CA PRO A 51 -5.50 9.19 0.59
C PRO A 51 -4.05 8.79 0.90
N PRO A 52 -3.42 9.33 1.96
CA PRO A 52 -2.06 8.93 2.31
C PRO A 52 -2.05 7.45 2.70
N ALA A 53 -1.03 6.73 2.24
CA ALA A 53 -0.74 5.39 2.76
C ALA A 53 -0.48 5.49 4.27
N LYS A 54 -1.08 4.56 5.02
CA LYS A 54 -0.97 4.46 6.48
C LYS A 54 -0.47 3.08 6.85
N ALA A 55 0.50 3.02 7.77
CA ALA A 55 0.92 1.80 8.43
C ALA A 55 0.72 1.99 9.94
N GLU A 56 0.12 1.01 10.61
CA GLU A 56 -0.13 1.06 12.05
C GLU A 56 -0.05 -0.33 12.67
N GLU A 57 0.26 -0.39 13.96
CA GLU A 57 0.05 -1.60 14.75
C GLU A 57 -1.44 -1.78 15.04
N MET A 58 -1.99 -2.95 14.72
CA MET A 58 -3.42 -3.24 14.94
C MET A 58 -3.86 -3.12 16.41
N TYR A 59 -2.93 -3.38 17.34
CA TYR A 59 -3.21 -3.43 18.79
C TYR A 59 -2.54 -2.31 19.59
N SER A 60 -1.81 -1.41 18.93
CA SER A 60 -1.24 -0.18 19.52
C SER A 60 -1.39 0.97 18.50
N PRO A 61 -2.62 1.47 18.25
CA PRO A 61 -2.90 2.39 17.14
C PRO A 61 -2.17 3.75 17.24
N GLU A 62 -1.63 4.09 18.40
CA GLU A 62 -0.72 5.23 18.60
C GLU A 62 0.61 5.06 17.85
N ASN A 63 1.02 3.83 17.54
CA ASN A 63 2.19 3.49 16.74
C ASN A 63 1.79 3.44 15.26
N PHE A 64 1.81 4.60 14.61
CA PHE A 64 1.49 4.70 13.19
C PHE A 64 2.41 5.66 12.44
N GLY A 65 2.50 5.43 11.13
CA GLY A 65 3.10 6.33 10.16
C GLY A 65 2.14 6.58 9.01
N ARG A 66 2.27 7.75 8.37
CA ARG A 66 1.54 8.06 7.13
C ARG A 66 2.42 8.84 6.18
N CYS A 67 2.25 8.63 4.88
CA CYS A 67 2.89 9.47 3.87
C CYS A 67 2.12 10.78 3.66
N ALA A 68 2.63 11.63 2.75
CA ALA A 68 1.91 12.80 2.29
C ALA A 68 0.74 12.40 1.37
N THR A 69 -0.29 13.25 1.32
CA THR A 69 -1.32 13.17 0.28
C THR A 69 -0.75 13.56 -1.07
N GLU A 70 -1.17 12.86 -2.12
CA GLU A 70 -0.77 13.14 -3.50
C GLU A 70 -1.99 13.41 -4.38
N MET A 71 -1.78 14.10 -5.50
CA MET A 71 -2.79 14.31 -6.54
C MET A 71 -2.46 13.43 -7.74
N VAL A 72 -3.47 12.72 -8.26
CA VAL A 72 -3.34 11.84 -9.42
C VAL A 72 -4.23 12.37 -10.54
N ILE A 73 -3.66 12.44 -11.74
CA ILE A 73 -4.35 12.88 -12.96
C ILE A 73 -4.45 11.67 -13.88
N ILE A 74 -5.66 11.37 -14.34
CA ILE A 74 -5.97 10.33 -15.31
C ILE A 74 -6.49 11.00 -16.58
N ASP A 75 -5.79 10.77 -17.70
CA ASP A 75 -6.14 11.27 -19.03
C ASP A 75 -7.03 10.30 -19.82
#